data_AF-A0A7S1RKM9-F1
#
_entry.id   AF-A0A7S1RKM9-F1
#
_cell.length_a   1.000
_cell.length_b   1.000
_cell.length_c   1.000
_cell.angle_alpha   90.00
_cell.angle_beta   90.00
_cell.angle_gamma   90.00
#
_symmetry.space_group_name_H-M   'P 1'
#
loop_
_entity.id
_entity.type
_entity.pdbx_description
1 polymer ?
#
loop_
_entity_poly.entity_id
_entity_poly.type
_entity_poly.pdbx_seq_one_letter_code
_entity_poly.pdbx_strand_id
1 'polypeptide(L)'
;LQWQPRLAVVTQTLLACGSDLFHYLIVLTLTVSAFALSGMVIFGRRVLDFADPVGAISICFKIAIESEYDWEILSAREWWTSFTWVVLYLVLVVMLMVNMVLAIIMDVYAEVRMYSGDSMTIFAHLQYIYWKLYHRRQWVPDDQLLDQVSEMPQHVTVLEVREAFPDMHHLQL
;
A
#
# COMPACT_ATOMS: atom_id res chain seq x y z
N LEU A 1 -22.04 9.06 -4.54
CA LEU A 1 -20.99 8.53 -3.64
C LEU A 1 -20.16 9.60 -2.90
N GLN A 2 -20.49 10.91 -2.99
CA GLN A 2 -19.66 12.00 -2.43
C GLN A 2 -19.83 12.28 -0.91
N TRP A 3 -20.67 11.51 -0.21
CA TRP A 3 -21.07 11.82 1.17
C TRP A 3 -20.10 11.31 2.24
N GLN A 4 -19.06 10.55 1.86
CA GLN A 4 -18.08 10.01 2.81
C GLN A 4 -16.64 10.11 2.23
N PRO A 5 -15.87 11.16 2.56
CA PRO A 5 -14.54 11.38 1.99
C PRO A 5 -13.57 10.21 2.21
N ARG A 6 -13.75 9.46 3.30
CA ARG A 6 -12.94 8.25 3.57
C ARG A 6 -13.19 7.10 2.59
N LEU A 7 -14.41 6.93 2.09
CA LEU A 7 -14.73 5.90 1.11
C LEU A 7 -14.32 6.31 -0.31
N ALA A 8 -14.38 7.62 -0.60
CA ALA A 8 -13.92 8.18 -1.86
C ALA A 8 -12.42 7.95 -2.08
N VAL A 9 -11.59 8.14 -1.05
CA VAL A 9 -10.14 7.88 -1.13
C VAL A 9 -9.85 6.40 -1.45
N VAL A 10 -10.53 5.46 -0.79
CA VAL A 10 -10.32 4.02 -1.02
C VAL A 10 -10.75 3.59 -2.43
N THR A 11 -11.85 4.12 -2.92
CA THR A 11 -12.33 3.82 -4.28
C THR A 11 -11.43 4.43 -5.35
N GLN A 12 -10.92 5.65 -5.12
CA GLN A 12 -9.97 6.30 -5.99
C GLN A 12 -8.61 5.60 -6.01
N THR A 13 -8.12 5.11 -4.86
CA THR A 13 -6.91 4.26 -4.82
C THR A 13 -7.13 2.97 -5.60
N LEU A 14 -8.26 2.28 -5.43
CA LEU A 14 -8.55 1.03 -6.16
C LEU A 14 -8.59 1.24 -7.68
N LEU A 15 -9.16 2.35 -8.14
CA LEU A 15 -9.17 2.70 -9.56
C LEU A 15 -7.76 3.05 -10.07
N ALA A 16 -6.97 3.77 -9.28
CA ALA A 16 -5.59 4.11 -9.64
C ALA A 16 -4.67 2.88 -9.68
N CYS A 17 -4.77 1.96 -8.69
CA CYS A 17 -4.01 0.71 -8.66
C CYS A 17 -4.37 -0.27 -9.79
N GLY A 18 -5.52 -0.08 -10.45
CA GLY A 18 -6.08 -1.10 -11.35
C GLY A 18 -5.14 -1.51 -12.48
N SER A 19 -4.39 -0.55 -13.03
CA SER A 19 -3.44 -0.82 -14.12
C SER A 19 -2.23 -1.64 -13.66
N ASP A 20 -1.67 -1.32 -12.48
CA ASP A 20 -0.54 -2.04 -11.89
C ASP A 20 -0.96 -3.44 -11.44
N LEU A 21 -2.15 -3.57 -10.83
CA LEU A 21 -2.72 -4.87 -10.45
C LEU A 21 -2.97 -5.74 -11.67
N PHE A 22 -3.43 -5.17 -12.79
CA PHE A 22 -3.62 -5.94 -14.02
C PHE A 22 -2.30 -6.45 -14.59
N HIS A 23 -1.27 -5.61 -14.65
CA HIS A 23 0.06 -6.03 -15.07
C HIS A 23 0.60 -7.15 -14.16
N TYR A 24 0.46 -6.96 -12.85
CA TYR A 24 0.85 -7.94 -11.85
C TYR A 24 0.08 -9.27 -12.00
N LEU A 25 -1.22 -9.22 -12.31
CA LEU A 25 -2.05 -10.41 -12.51
C LEU A 25 -1.58 -11.27 -13.70
N ILE A 26 -1.04 -10.65 -14.75
CA ILE A 26 -0.45 -11.38 -15.89
C ILE A 26 0.77 -12.18 -15.43
N VAL A 27 1.68 -11.55 -14.67
CA VAL A 27 2.89 -12.19 -14.13
C VAL A 27 2.53 -13.30 -13.15
N LEU A 28 1.54 -13.06 -12.28
CA LEU A 28 1.02 -14.05 -11.34
C LEU A 28 0.48 -15.28 -12.08
N THR A 29 -0.40 -15.07 -13.06
CA THR A 29 -1.03 -16.16 -13.82
C THR A 29 0.00 -17.00 -14.56
N LEU A 30 1.01 -16.37 -15.18
CA LEU A 30 2.09 -17.08 -15.87
C LEU A 30 2.92 -17.91 -14.89
N THR A 31 3.27 -17.35 -13.75
CA THR A 31 4.09 -18.02 -12.72
C THR A 31 3.34 -19.19 -12.09
N VAL A 32 2.08 -19.01 -11.72
CA VAL A 32 1.22 -20.09 -11.19
C VAL A 32 1.06 -21.19 -12.22
N SER A 33 0.86 -20.85 -13.50
CA SER A 33 0.74 -21.85 -14.57
C SER A 33 2.04 -22.65 -14.75
N ALA A 34 3.21 -22.00 -14.67
CA ALA A 34 4.49 -22.69 -14.74
C ALA A 34 4.70 -23.68 -13.57
N PHE A 35 4.32 -23.28 -12.35
CA PHE A 35 4.37 -24.16 -11.19
C PHE A 35 3.34 -25.28 -11.25
N ALA A 36 2.13 -25.01 -11.76
CA ALA A 36 1.10 -26.02 -11.97
C ALA A 36 1.60 -27.09 -12.97
N LEU A 37 2.14 -26.68 -14.11
CA LEU A 37 2.74 -27.60 -15.10
C LEU A 37 3.90 -28.41 -14.51
N SER A 38 4.79 -27.77 -13.75
CA SER A 38 5.87 -28.45 -13.03
C SER A 38 5.32 -29.48 -12.03
N GLY A 39 4.28 -29.11 -11.27
CA GLY A 39 3.57 -30.00 -10.36
C GLY A 39 2.93 -31.18 -11.07
N MET A 40 2.32 -30.97 -12.24
CA MET A 40 1.80 -32.07 -13.08
C MET A 40 2.88 -33.06 -13.49
N VAL A 41 4.07 -32.57 -13.86
CA VAL A 41 5.19 -33.44 -14.25
C VAL A 41 5.71 -34.27 -13.05
N ILE A 42 5.81 -33.65 -11.87
CA ILE A 42 6.36 -34.29 -10.67
C ILE A 42 5.33 -35.22 -9.99
N PHE A 43 4.08 -34.76 -9.87
CA PHE A 43 3.02 -35.36 -9.05
C PHE A 43 1.86 -35.94 -9.85
N GLY A 44 1.64 -35.54 -11.10
CA GLY A 44 0.40 -35.85 -11.83
C GLY A 44 0.12 -37.34 -12.09
N ARG A 45 1.12 -38.21 -11.99
CA ARG A 45 0.93 -39.67 -12.08
C ARG A 45 0.40 -40.31 -10.78
N ARG A 46 0.42 -39.59 -9.67
CA ARG A 46 0.17 -40.13 -8.32
C ARG A 46 -0.83 -39.33 -7.51
N VAL A 47 -0.93 -38.03 -7.76
CA VAL A 47 -1.89 -37.13 -7.12
C VAL A 47 -2.91 -36.74 -8.16
N LEU A 48 -4.18 -37.11 -7.92
CA LEU A 48 -5.28 -36.85 -8.85
C LEU A 48 -5.43 -35.35 -9.13
N ASP A 49 -5.21 -34.50 -8.12
CA ASP A 49 -5.29 -33.05 -8.24
C ASP A 49 -4.27 -32.46 -9.22
N PHE A 50 -3.18 -33.19 -9.53
CA PHE A 50 -2.17 -32.80 -10.52
C PHE A 50 -2.30 -33.57 -11.84
N ALA A 51 -3.34 -34.40 -12.01
CA ALA A 51 -3.50 -35.23 -13.20
C ALA A 51 -3.96 -34.43 -14.43
N ASP A 52 -4.75 -33.38 -14.21
CA ASP A 52 -5.27 -32.50 -15.24
C ASP A 52 -4.85 -31.03 -15.00
N PRO A 53 -4.74 -30.20 -16.06
CA PRO A 53 -4.22 -28.85 -15.92
C PRO A 53 -5.14 -27.92 -15.13
N VAL A 54 -6.46 -28.17 -15.15
CA VAL A 54 -7.43 -27.36 -14.42
C VAL A 54 -7.32 -27.66 -12.93
N GLY A 55 -7.29 -28.94 -12.57
CA GLY A 55 -7.03 -29.43 -11.22
C GLY A 55 -5.70 -28.91 -10.67
N ALA A 56 -4.62 -28.97 -11.48
CA ALA A 56 -3.31 -28.51 -11.06
C ALA A 56 -3.29 -27.01 -10.75
N ILE A 57 -4.00 -26.20 -11.54
CA ILE A 57 -4.16 -24.77 -11.27
C ILE A 57 -5.03 -24.57 -10.02
N SER A 58 -6.14 -25.29 -9.89
CA SER A 58 -7.03 -25.19 -8.73
C SER A 58 -6.33 -25.54 -7.41
N ILE A 59 -5.52 -26.61 -7.37
CA ILE A 59 -4.77 -27.00 -6.18
C ILE A 59 -3.66 -25.99 -5.87
N CYS A 60 -2.96 -25.46 -6.88
CA CYS A 60 -2.01 -24.37 -6.70
C CYS A 60 -2.68 -23.15 -6.07
N PHE A 61 -3.83 -22.72 -6.59
CA PHE A 61 -4.60 -21.61 -6.00
C PHE A 61 -5.04 -21.90 -4.56
N LYS A 62 -5.51 -23.12 -4.28
CA LYS A 62 -5.87 -23.54 -2.92
C LYS A 62 -4.69 -23.44 -1.97
N ILE A 63 -3.54 -23.99 -2.34
CA ILE A 63 -2.29 -23.91 -1.55
C ILE A 63 -1.88 -22.44 -1.37
N ALA A 64 -2.06 -21.58 -2.37
CA ALA A 64 -1.70 -20.17 -2.25
C ALA A 64 -2.56 -19.37 -1.27
N ILE A 65 -3.85 -19.70 -1.15
CA ILE A 65 -4.80 -18.98 -0.28
C ILE A 65 -4.83 -19.58 1.13
N GLU A 66 -4.96 -20.89 1.23
CA GLU A 66 -5.09 -21.59 2.52
C GLU A 66 -3.72 -21.83 3.16
N SER A 67 -2.64 -21.82 2.37
CA SER A 67 -1.29 -22.20 2.81
C SER A 67 -1.21 -23.60 3.41
N GLU A 68 -2.17 -24.47 3.09
CA GLU A 68 -2.26 -25.87 3.53
C GLU A 68 -1.99 -26.82 2.36
N TYR A 69 -1.25 -27.89 2.62
CA TYR A 69 -0.98 -28.96 1.66
C TYR A 69 -0.73 -30.28 2.39
N ASP A 70 -1.07 -31.40 1.74
CA ASP A 70 -0.82 -32.73 2.29
C ASP A 70 0.62 -33.16 1.97
N TRP A 71 1.48 -33.07 2.99
CA TRP A 71 2.88 -33.46 2.85
C TRP A 71 3.09 -34.96 2.65
N GLU A 72 2.25 -35.81 3.26
CA GLU A 72 2.39 -37.26 3.14
C GLU A 72 2.13 -37.71 1.71
N ILE A 73 1.08 -37.17 1.08
CA ILE A 73 0.74 -37.44 -0.32
C ILE A 73 1.84 -36.93 -1.26
N LEU A 74 2.34 -35.71 -1.04
CA LEU A 74 3.36 -35.12 -1.92
C LEU A 74 4.72 -35.81 -1.79
N SER A 75 5.14 -36.19 -0.58
CA SER A 75 6.46 -36.76 -0.31
C SER A 75 6.55 -38.28 -0.51
N ALA A 76 5.43 -38.96 -0.77
CA ALA A 76 5.31 -40.42 -0.84
C ALA A 76 6.33 -41.17 -1.72
N ARG A 77 6.99 -40.52 -2.68
CA ARG A 77 7.99 -41.15 -3.55
C ARG A 77 9.38 -40.55 -3.40
N GLU A 78 9.47 -39.23 -3.63
CA GLU A 78 10.75 -38.51 -3.69
C GLU A 78 10.71 -37.34 -2.73
N TRP A 79 11.23 -37.53 -1.53
CA TRP A 79 11.22 -36.50 -0.49
C TRP A 79 11.89 -35.20 -0.93
N TRP A 80 13.07 -35.28 -1.55
CA TRP A 80 13.83 -34.09 -1.95
C TRP A 80 13.17 -33.27 -3.06
N THR A 81 12.62 -33.94 -4.08
CA THR A 81 11.97 -33.26 -5.20
C THR A 81 10.68 -32.58 -4.74
N SER A 82 9.91 -33.26 -3.89
CA SER A 82 8.70 -32.69 -3.30
C SER A 82 9.02 -31.51 -2.39
N PHE A 83 10.04 -31.64 -1.55
CA PHE A 83 10.48 -30.57 -0.65
C PHE A 83 10.89 -29.32 -1.41
N THR A 84 11.75 -29.47 -2.41
CA THR A 84 12.25 -28.34 -3.22
C THR A 84 11.12 -27.65 -3.97
N TRP A 85 10.19 -28.40 -4.57
CA TRP A 85 9.03 -27.83 -5.25
C TRP A 85 8.14 -27.04 -4.28
N VAL A 86 7.78 -27.63 -3.13
CA VAL A 86 6.91 -26.99 -2.13
C VAL A 86 7.56 -25.73 -1.56
N VAL A 87 8.83 -25.78 -1.16
CA VAL A 87 9.52 -24.61 -0.62
C VAL A 87 9.62 -23.49 -1.65
N LEU A 88 9.96 -23.81 -2.90
CA LEU A 88 10.02 -22.82 -3.97
C LEU A 88 8.64 -22.22 -4.23
N TYR A 89 7.59 -23.03 -4.23
CA TYR A 89 6.22 -22.56 -4.42
C TYR A 89 5.78 -21.63 -3.29
N LEU A 90 5.99 -22.02 -2.03
CA LEU A 90 5.63 -21.21 -0.86
C LEU A 90 6.40 -19.88 -0.83
N VAL A 91 7.70 -19.89 -1.07
CA VAL A 91 8.50 -18.66 -1.03
C VAL A 91 8.16 -17.75 -2.21
N LEU A 92 8.17 -18.27 -3.44
CA LEU A 92 8.00 -17.43 -4.62
C LEU A 92 6.55 -17.00 -4.86
N VAL A 93 5.58 -17.90 -4.67
CA VAL A 93 4.17 -17.65 -5.02
C VAL A 93 3.34 -17.25 -3.82
N VAL A 94 3.54 -17.85 -2.65
CA VAL A 94 2.74 -17.50 -1.47
C VAL A 94 3.30 -16.27 -0.78
N MET A 95 4.60 -16.25 -0.48
CA MET A 95 5.22 -15.16 0.26
C MET A 95 5.51 -13.95 -0.63
N LEU A 96 6.30 -14.08 -1.69
CA LEU A 96 6.73 -12.92 -2.48
C LEU A 96 5.58 -12.31 -3.29
N MET A 97 4.81 -13.13 -4.00
CA MET A 97 3.76 -12.64 -4.89
C MET A 97 2.62 -11.97 -4.10
N VAL A 98 2.08 -12.58 -3.04
CA VAL A 98 1.02 -11.92 -2.23
C VAL A 98 1.53 -10.61 -1.61
N ASN A 99 2.78 -10.58 -1.15
CA ASN A 99 3.37 -9.35 -0.60
C ASN A 99 3.61 -8.27 -1.66
N MET A 100 3.80 -8.61 -2.94
CA MET A 100 3.86 -7.64 -4.03
C MET A 100 2.51 -6.96 -4.26
N VAL A 101 1.39 -7.68 -4.16
CA VAL A 101 0.05 -7.06 -4.23
C VAL A 101 -0.13 -6.02 -3.13
N LEU A 102 0.24 -6.37 -1.89
CA LEU A 102 0.21 -5.44 -0.76
C LEU A 102 1.13 -4.23 -0.97
N ALA A 103 2.31 -4.44 -1.52
CA ALA A 103 3.24 -3.36 -1.83
C ALA A 103 2.65 -2.37 -2.86
N ILE A 104 2.06 -2.87 -3.96
CA ILE A 104 1.40 -2.03 -4.98
C ILE A 104 0.25 -1.22 -4.35
N ILE A 105 -0.60 -1.87 -3.55
CA ILE A 105 -1.72 -1.19 -2.88
C ILE A 105 -1.21 -0.10 -1.94
N MET A 106 -0.16 -0.38 -1.16
CA MET A 106 0.41 0.58 -0.23
C MET A 106 1.07 1.78 -0.92
N ASP A 107 1.74 1.56 -2.05
CA ASP A 107 2.39 2.62 -2.83
C ASP A 107 1.35 3.63 -3.36
N VAL A 108 0.31 3.13 -4.03
CA VAL A 108 -0.78 3.99 -4.52
C VAL A 108 -1.61 4.57 -3.38
N TYR A 109 -1.80 3.85 -2.27
CA TYR A 109 -2.45 4.41 -1.08
C TYR A 109 -1.65 5.60 -0.52
N ALA A 110 -0.32 5.48 -0.45
CA ALA A 110 0.55 6.56 -0.03
C ALA A 110 0.45 7.75 -0.99
N GLU A 111 0.45 7.50 -2.30
CA GLU A 111 0.31 8.52 -3.33
C GLU A 111 -1.02 9.30 -3.22
N VAL A 112 -2.17 8.60 -3.22
CA VAL A 112 -3.49 9.25 -3.12
C VAL A 112 -3.65 9.98 -1.78
N ARG A 113 -3.06 9.44 -0.70
CA ARG A 113 -3.02 10.12 0.59
C ARG A 113 -2.24 11.44 0.54
N MET A 114 -1.15 11.53 -0.22
CA MET A 114 -0.44 12.80 -0.41
C MET A 114 -1.28 13.83 -1.17
N TYR A 115 -2.03 13.40 -2.19
CA TYR A 115 -2.86 14.31 -3.00
C TYR A 115 -4.14 14.80 -2.30
N SER A 116 -4.68 14.02 -1.33
CA SER A 116 -5.99 14.29 -0.71
C SER A 116 -5.96 15.27 0.48
N GLY A 117 -4.82 15.84 0.82
CA GLY A 117 -4.71 16.89 1.84
C GLY A 117 -3.93 16.45 3.07
N ASP A 118 -2.65 16.75 3.09
CA ASP A 118 -2.06 17.84 3.87
C ASP A 118 -0.56 17.83 3.54
N SER A 119 -0.02 18.91 2.97
CA SER A 119 1.40 19.02 2.68
C SER A 119 2.27 19.08 3.94
N MET A 120 1.65 19.05 5.13
CA MET A 120 2.32 18.73 6.37
C MET A 120 2.34 17.22 6.59
N THR A 121 3.54 16.64 6.50
CA THR A 121 3.81 15.33 7.09
C THR A 121 3.23 15.27 8.51
N ILE A 122 2.66 14.13 8.93
CA ILE A 122 2.08 13.98 10.30
C ILE A 122 3.08 14.45 11.36
N PHE A 123 4.37 14.21 11.12
CA PHE A 123 5.46 14.68 11.97
C PHE A 123 5.57 16.21 12.03
N ALA A 124 5.50 16.90 10.88
CA ALA A 124 5.45 18.36 10.83
C ALA A 124 4.20 18.92 11.51
N HIS A 125 3.03 18.27 11.36
CA HIS A 125 1.80 18.69 12.01
C HIS A 125 1.85 18.52 13.54
N LEU A 126 2.42 17.41 14.03
CA LEU A 126 2.65 17.19 15.46
C LEU A 126 3.67 18.18 16.03
N GLN A 127 4.75 18.46 15.29
CA GLN A 127 5.74 19.45 15.66
C GLN A 127 5.13 20.86 15.70
N TYR A 128 4.32 21.22 14.71
CA TYR A 128 3.59 22.49 14.66
C TYR A 128 2.61 22.63 15.83
N ILE A 129 1.81 21.60 16.12
CA ILE A 129 0.89 21.61 17.27
C ILE A 129 1.66 21.72 18.59
N TYR A 130 2.77 21.01 18.72
CA TYR A 130 3.63 21.09 19.89
C TYR A 130 4.19 22.50 20.08
N TRP A 131 4.73 23.12 19.02
CA TRP A 131 5.22 24.49 19.07
C TRP A 131 4.10 25.50 19.34
N LYS A 132 2.92 25.33 18.73
CA LYS A 132 1.71 26.14 18.97
C LYS A 132 1.25 26.08 20.43
N LEU A 133 1.30 24.88 21.03
CA LEU A 133 0.96 24.68 22.45
C LEU A 133 2.05 25.22 23.39
N TYR A 134 3.32 25.03 23.05
CA TYR A 134 4.46 25.52 23.84
C TYR A 134 4.52 27.06 23.82
N HIS A 135 4.14 27.70 22.71
CA HIS A 135 4.19 29.15 22.50
C HIS A 135 2.82 29.82 22.61
N ARG A 136 1.87 29.21 23.34
CA ARG A 136 0.49 29.69 23.48
C ARG A 136 0.36 31.15 23.96
N ARG A 137 1.39 31.74 24.57
CA ARG A 137 1.42 33.16 24.99
C ARG A 137 1.70 34.16 23.86
N GLN A 138 2.35 33.74 22.77
CA GLN A 138 2.75 34.58 21.64
C GLN A 138 2.04 34.17 20.33
N TRP A 139 1.18 33.16 20.38
CA TRP A 139 0.47 32.65 19.22
C TRP A 139 -0.71 33.55 18.86
N VAL A 140 -0.65 34.22 17.70
CA VAL A 140 -1.76 35.05 17.20
C VAL A 140 -2.86 34.13 16.63
N PRO A 141 -4.15 34.35 16.97
CA PRO A 141 -5.27 33.57 16.42
C PRO A 141 -5.38 33.75 14.90
N ASP A 142 -5.73 32.67 14.20
CA ASP A 142 -5.79 32.64 12.73
C ASP A 142 -6.84 33.64 12.17
N ASP A 143 -7.89 33.92 12.95
CA ASP A 143 -8.95 34.88 12.65
C ASP A 143 -8.41 36.33 12.57
N GLN A 144 -7.53 36.72 13.50
CA GLN A 144 -6.93 38.07 13.53
C GLN A 144 -5.90 38.25 12.40
N LEU A 145 -5.25 37.16 11.99
CA LEU A 145 -4.29 37.18 10.89
C LEU A 145 -4.99 37.37 9.55
N LEU A 146 -6.11 36.68 9.33
CA LEU A 146 -6.87 36.77 8.08
C LEU A 146 -7.54 38.14 7.90
N ASP A 147 -8.10 38.71 8.98
CA ASP A 147 -8.70 40.04 8.93
C ASP A 147 -7.66 41.11 8.56
N GLN A 148 -6.47 41.10 9.18
CA GLN A 148 -5.43 42.10 8.87
C GLN A 148 -4.74 41.88 7.51
N VAL A 149 -4.54 40.64 7.09
CA VAL A 149 -3.97 40.34 5.76
C VAL A 149 -4.94 40.74 4.64
N SER A 150 -6.26 40.72 4.90
CA SER A 150 -7.26 41.20 3.93
C SER A 150 -7.24 42.72 3.73
N GLU A 151 -6.71 43.47 4.71
CA GLU A 151 -6.56 44.93 4.66
C GLU A 151 -5.23 45.37 4.03
N MET A 152 -4.27 44.46 3.85
CA MET A 152 -2.96 44.75 3.24
C MET A 152 -3.00 44.66 1.70
N PRO A 153 -2.17 45.42 0.97
CA PRO A 153 -2.09 45.37 -0.49
C PRO A 153 -1.68 43.97 -1.00
N GLN A 154 -2.05 43.64 -2.24
CA GLN A 154 -1.94 42.31 -2.88
C GLN A 154 -0.53 41.65 -2.89
N HIS A 155 0.52 42.31 -2.39
CA HIS A 155 1.90 41.82 -2.40
C HIS A 155 2.48 42.00 -1.00
N VAL A 156 2.09 41.12 -0.08
CA VAL A 156 2.55 41.17 1.30
C VAL A 156 3.94 40.53 1.38
N THR A 157 4.93 41.30 1.79
CA THR A 157 6.29 40.80 2.00
C THR A 157 6.44 40.33 3.45
N VAL A 158 7.17 39.24 3.73
CA VAL A 158 7.37 38.68 5.09
C VAL A 158 7.85 39.73 6.11
N LEU A 159 8.53 40.78 5.64
CA LEU A 159 8.95 41.94 6.44
C LEU A 159 7.77 42.81 6.93
N GLU A 160 6.74 43.03 6.13
CA GLU A 160 5.57 43.87 6.47
C GLU A 160 4.68 43.17 7.52
N VAL A 161 4.56 41.84 7.45
CA VAL A 161 3.86 41.03 8.46
C VAL A 161 4.59 41.06 9.79
N ARG A 162 5.93 41.05 9.76
CA ARG A 162 6.77 41.12 10.96
C ARG A 162 6.75 42.50 11.61
N GLU A 163 6.61 43.57 10.83
CA GLU A 163 6.38 44.93 11.35
C GLU A 163 5.01 45.09 12.00
N ALA A 164 3.97 44.46 11.45
CA ALA A 164 2.62 44.46 12.03
C ALA A 164 2.51 43.63 13.32
N PHE A 165 3.23 42.50 13.40
CA PHE A 165 3.24 41.61 14.57
C PHE A 165 4.66 41.38 15.10
N PRO A 166 5.22 42.32 15.89
CA PRO A 166 6.61 42.26 16.36
C PRO A 166 6.89 41.09 17.32
N ASP A 167 5.85 40.53 17.97
CA ASP A 167 5.94 39.41 18.90
C ASP A 167 5.66 38.03 18.26
N MET A 168 5.43 37.97 16.94
CA MET A 168 5.10 36.72 16.24
C MET A 168 6.33 35.81 16.07
N HIS A 169 6.16 34.52 16.34
CA HIS A 169 7.23 33.54 16.22
C HIS A 169 7.56 33.23 14.75
N HIS A 170 8.85 33.11 14.41
CA HIS A 170 9.36 32.91 13.05
C HIS A 170 8.86 31.65 12.31
N LEU A 171 8.20 30.72 13.00
CA LEU A 171 7.59 29.52 12.40
C LEU A 171 6.14 29.76 11.93
N GLN A 172 5.56 30.92 12.24
CA GLN A 172 4.20 31.32 11.86
C GLN A 172 4.19 32.32 10.67
N LEU A 173 5.37 32.84 10.29
CA LEU A 173 5.62 33.73 9.13
C LEU A 173 5.86 32.95 7.84
#